data_AF-A0A3C0ANY7-F1
#
_entry.id   AF-A0A3C0ANY7-F1
#
_cell.length_a   1.000
_cell.length_b   1.000
_cell.length_c   1.000
_cell.angle_alpha   90.00
_cell.angle_beta   90.00
_cell.angle_gamma   90.00
#
_symmetry.space_group_name_H-M   'P 1'
#
loop_
_entity.id
_entity.type
_entity.pdbx_description
1 polymer ?
#
loop_
_entity_poly.entity_id
_entity_poly.type
_entity_poly.pdbx_seq_one_letter_code
_entity_poly.pdbx_strand_id
1 'polypeptide(L)'
;LDEEWEQRELKQRMRHITHALHEFLPKDYGAALTVLEQAAPSFGGFEAMFFPDFVEVYGQADWERSLSALEHFTKFSSSEFAVR
;
A
#
# COMPACT_ATOMS: atom_id res chain seq x y z
N LEU A 1 -15.76 -2.65 14.55
CA LEU A 1 -16.09 -2.82 13.11
C LEU A 1 -16.27 -1.42 12.56
N ASP A 2 -15.63 -1.08 11.44
CA ASP A 2 -15.75 0.25 10.82
C ASP A 2 -17.18 0.39 10.25
N GLU A 3 -18.04 1.14 10.95
CA GLU A 3 -19.46 1.33 10.59
C GLU A 3 -19.63 2.14 9.30
N GLU A 4 -18.58 2.83 8.85
CA GLU A 4 -18.60 3.63 7.62
C GLU A 4 -18.15 2.82 6.38
N TRP A 5 -17.71 1.57 6.54
CA TRP A 5 -17.08 0.79 5.47
C TRP A 5 -17.93 0.71 4.20
N GLU A 6 -19.23 0.45 4.34
CA GLU A 6 -20.18 0.36 3.23
C GLU A 6 -20.28 1.67 2.44
N GLN A 7 -20.08 2.82 3.09
CA GLN A 7 -20.20 4.14 2.49
C GLN A 7 -18.88 4.67 1.91
N ARG A 8 -17.74 4.04 2.25
CA ARG A 8 -16.43 4.47 1.74
C ARG A 8 -16.34 4.17 0.25
N GLU A 9 -15.97 5.19 -0.51
CA GLU A 9 -15.55 5.03 -1.89
C GLU A 9 -14.25 4.23 -1.97
N LEU A 10 -13.98 3.71 -3.16
CA LEU A 10 -12.91 2.77 -3.41
C LEU A 10 -11.53 3.25 -2.93
N LYS A 11 -11.17 4.52 -3.25
CA LYS A 11 -9.94 5.15 -2.78
C LYS A 11 -9.92 5.36 -1.26
N GLN A 12 -11.07 5.64 -0.64
CA GLN A 12 -11.17 5.81 0.81
C GLN A 12 -10.98 4.47 1.54
N ARG A 13 -11.48 3.38 0.98
CA ARG A 13 -11.23 2.02 1.48
C ARG A 13 -9.74 1.68 1.42
N MET A 14 -9.08 1.94 0.30
CA MET A 14 -7.63 1.75 0.17
C MET A 14 -6.86 2.56 1.21
N ARG A 15 -7.16 3.85 1.36
CA ARG A 15 -6.49 4.72 2.32
C ARG A 15 -6.72 4.25 3.77
N HIS A 16 -7.92 3.79 4.09
CA HIS A 16 -8.22 3.19 5.39
C HIS A 16 -7.36 1.94 5.63
N ILE A 17 -7.28 1.03 4.66
CA ILE A 17 -6.41 -0.17 4.74
C ILE A 17 -4.95 0.24 4.95
N THR A 18 -4.44 1.20 4.18
CA THR A 18 -3.07 1.73 4.30
C THR A 18 -2.76 2.24 5.71
N HIS A 19 -3.68 3.00 6.31
CA HIS A 19 -3.51 3.49 7.68
C HIS A 19 -3.58 2.36 8.71
N ALA A 20 -4.51 1.42 8.57
CA ALA A 20 -4.59 0.26 9.43
C ALA A 20 -3.31 -0.60 9.35
N LEU A 21 -2.80 -0.87 8.13
CA LEU A 21 -1.53 -1.58 7.94
C LEU A 21 -0.38 -0.89 8.65
N HIS A 22 -0.22 0.43 8.48
CA HIS A 22 0.84 1.18 9.15
C HIS A 22 0.74 1.17 10.68
N GLU A 23 -0.47 1.01 11.24
CA GLU A 23 -0.67 0.87 12.67
C GLU A 23 -0.01 -0.41 13.22
N PHE A 24 -0.15 -1.53 12.50
CA PHE A 24 0.30 -2.85 12.94
C PHE A 24 1.63 -3.33 12.32
N LEU A 25 2.09 -2.70 11.25
CA LEU A 25 3.40 -2.96 10.64
C LEU A 25 4.54 -2.31 11.45
N PRO A 26 5.78 -2.76 11.23
CA PRO A 26 6.96 -2.05 11.74
C PRO A 26 6.91 -0.56 11.42
N LYS A 27 7.30 0.28 12.38
CA LYS A 27 7.36 1.74 12.18
C LYS A 27 8.50 2.18 11.28
N ASP A 28 9.52 1.33 11.13
CA ASP A 28 10.53 1.50 10.11
C ASP A 28 9.93 1.20 8.72
N TYR A 29 10.00 2.18 7.83
CA TYR A 29 9.42 2.09 6.49
C TYR A 29 10.02 0.93 5.68
N GLY A 30 11.33 0.72 5.78
CA GLY A 30 12.00 -0.36 5.08
C GLY A 30 11.54 -1.74 5.53
N ALA A 31 11.42 -1.94 6.85
CA ALA A 31 10.91 -3.17 7.43
C ALA A 31 9.41 -3.39 7.09
N ALA A 32 8.60 -2.34 7.08
CA ALA A 32 7.21 -2.42 6.64
C ALA A 32 7.11 -2.87 5.17
N LEU A 33 7.93 -2.30 4.28
CA LEU A 33 7.97 -2.70 2.88
C LEU A 33 8.38 -4.16 2.70
N THR A 34 9.38 -4.65 3.45
CA THR A 34 9.78 -6.07 3.36
C THR A 34 8.61 -7.01 3.68
N VAL A 35 7.77 -6.68 4.66
CA VAL A 35 6.57 -7.48 4.97
C VAL A 35 5.56 -7.39 3.82
N LEU A 36 5.32 -6.19 3.29
CA LEU A 36 4.38 -5.97 2.20
C LEU A 36 4.80 -6.66 0.89
N GLU A 37 6.09 -6.62 0.54
CA GLU A 37 6.67 -7.30 -0.62
C GLU A 37 6.54 -8.82 -0.52
N GLN A 38 6.70 -9.40 0.68
CA GLN A 38 6.48 -10.83 0.90
C GLN A 38 5.01 -11.22 0.77
N ALA A 39 4.10 -10.32 1.15
CA ALA A 39 2.67 -10.55 1.07
C ALA A 39 2.15 -10.41 -0.37
N ALA A 40 2.67 -9.45 -1.14
CA ALA A 40 2.16 -9.04 -2.46
C ALA A 40 1.85 -10.18 -3.44
N PRO A 41 2.67 -11.26 -3.58
CA PRO A 41 2.37 -12.36 -4.50
C PRO A 41 1.08 -13.13 -4.18
N SER A 42 0.57 -13.03 -2.95
CA SER A 42 -0.67 -13.69 -2.51
C SER A 42 -1.92 -12.87 -2.81
N PHE A 43 -1.76 -11.63 -3.28
CA PHE A 43 -2.84 -10.72 -3.63
C PHE A 43 -2.88 -10.52 -5.15
N GLY A 44 -4.07 -10.19 -5.65
CA GLY A 44 -4.24 -9.91 -7.06
C GLY A 44 -5.44 -9.00 -7.32
N GLY A 45 -5.45 -8.44 -8.53
CA GLY A 45 -6.53 -7.57 -8.98
C GLY A 45 -6.57 -6.24 -8.23
N PHE A 46 -7.77 -5.67 -8.17
CA PHE A 46 -7.98 -4.30 -7.70
C PHE A 46 -7.70 -4.12 -6.20
N GLU A 47 -7.84 -5.19 -5.41
CA GLU A 47 -7.62 -5.17 -3.96
C GLU A 47 -6.15 -4.91 -3.62
N ALA A 48 -5.20 -5.32 -4.47
CA ALA A 48 -3.78 -5.13 -4.23
C ALA A 48 -3.30 -3.67 -4.34
N MET A 49 -4.17 -2.72 -4.68
CA MET A 49 -3.75 -1.32 -4.84
C MET A 49 -3.44 -0.60 -3.51
N PHE A 50 -3.73 -1.19 -2.35
CA PHE A 50 -3.26 -0.63 -1.08
C PHE A 50 -1.73 -0.74 -0.92
N PHE A 51 -1.05 -1.64 -1.65
CA PHE A 51 0.42 -1.71 -1.64
C PHE A 51 1.07 -0.44 -2.20
N PRO A 52 0.74 0.01 -3.44
CA PRO A 52 1.26 1.27 -3.96
C PRO A 52 0.72 2.48 -3.19
N ASP A 53 -0.51 2.45 -2.65
CA ASP A 53 -1.01 3.53 -1.76
C ASP A 53 -0.18 3.65 -0.47
N PHE A 54 0.28 2.55 0.12
CA PHE A 54 1.17 2.58 1.28
C PHE A 54 2.49 3.31 0.98
N VAL A 55 3.07 3.06 -0.19
CA VAL A 55 4.27 3.76 -0.66
C VAL A 55 3.99 5.26 -0.88
N GLU A 56 2.86 5.61 -1.49
CA GLU A 56 2.43 7.00 -1.68
C GLU A 56 2.35 7.76 -0.33
N VAL A 57 1.80 7.13 0.71
CA VAL A 57 1.59 7.77 2.01
C VAL A 57 2.86 7.86 2.84
N TYR A 58 3.64 6.79 2.92
CA TYR A 58 4.73 6.67 3.89
C TYR A 58 6.13 6.73 3.27
N GLY A 59 6.24 6.66 1.94
CA GLY A 59 7.51 6.59 1.22
C GLY A 59 8.20 7.92 0.90
N GLN A 60 7.58 9.06 1.23
CA GLN A 60 8.03 10.40 0.82
C GLN A 60 9.46 10.75 1.26
N ALA A 61 9.97 10.12 2.33
CA ALA A 61 11.31 10.35 2.86
C ALA A 61 12.40 9.42 2.29
N ASP A 62 12.03 8.35 1.57
CA ASP A 62 12.96 7.36 1.02
C ASP A 62 12.58 7.04 -0.44
N TRP A 63 12.99 7.93 -1.33
CA TRP A 63 12.60 7.91 -2.74
C TRP A 63 13.07 6.66 -3.48
N GLU A 64 14.34 6.28 -3.34
CA GLU A 64 14.92 5.14 -4.06
C GLU A 64 14.22 3.84 -3.66
N ARG A 65 14.02 3.63 -2.36
CA ARG A 65 13.31 2.45 -1.86
C ARG A 65 11.86 2.45 -2.30
N SER A 66 11.19 3.61 -2.26
CA SER A 66 9.80 3.75 -2.70
C SER A 66 9.63 3.43 -4.18
N LEU A 67 10.54 3.90 -5.03
CA LEU A 67 10.50 3.59 -6.46
C LEU A 67 10.68 2.10 -6.73
N SER A 68 11.62 1.45 -6.03
CA SER A 68 11.84 0.00 -6.14
C SER A 68 10.62 -0.80 -5.67
N ALA A 69 9.99 -0.39 -4.57
CA ALA A 69 8.78 -1.03 -4.06
C ALA A 69 7.60 -0.87 -5.04
N LEU A 70 7.41 0.31 -5.63
CA LEU A 70 6.38 0.54 -6.66
C LEU A 70 6.61 -0.33 -7.90
N GLU A 71 7.85 -0.47 -8.35
CA GLU A 71 8.19 -1.38 -9.45
C GLU A 71 7.80 -2.83 -9.12
N HIS A 72 8.08 -3.27 -7.89
CA HIS A 72 7.70 -4.59 -7.41
C HIS A 72 6.18 -4.78 -7.39
N PHE A 73 5.43 -3.85 -6.78
CA PHE A 73 3.97 -3.96 -6.64
C PHE A 73 3.22 -3.86 -7.97
N THR A 74 3.79 -3.21 -8.97
CA THR A 74 3.22 -3.12 -10.34
C THR A 74 3.09 -4.50 -11.01
N LYS A 75 3.84 -5.51 -10.55
CA LYS A 75 3.75 -6.89 -11.07
C LYS A 75 2.48 -7.61 -10.61
N PHE A 76 1.89 -7.16 -9.50
CA PHE A 76 0.75 -7.82 -8.83
C PHE A 76 -0.50 -6.94 -8.82
N SER A 77 -0.34 -5.64 -9.08
CA SER A 77 -1.40 -4.62 -9.06
C SER A 77 -1.12 -3.51 -10.09
N SER A 78 -2.09 -2.64 -10.38
CA SER A 78 -1.78 -1.38 -11.08
C SER A 78 -1.27 -0.35 -10.07
N SER A 79 -0.08 0.19 -10.31
CA SER A 79 0.50 1.30 -9.52
C SER A 79 0.20 2.69 -10.12
N GLU A 80 -0.67 2.77 -11.13
CA GLU A 80 -0.95 4.02 -11.88
C GLU A 80 -1.51 5.16 -11.01
N PHE A 81 -2.02 4.84 -9.81
CA PHE A 81 -2.54 5.85 -8.89
C PHE A 81 -1.50 6.39 -7.90
N ALA A 82 -0.39 5.69 -7.66
CA ALA A 82 0.60 6.07 -6.65
C ALA A 82 1.75 6.93 -7.19
N VAL A 83 1.92 7.01 -8.50
CA VAL A 83 2.90 7.89 -9.16
C VAL A 83 2.20 9.21 -9.52
N ARG A 84 2.16 10.18 -8.59
CA ARG A 84 1.70 11.56 -8.84
C ARG A 84 2.51 12.59 -8.09
#